data_AF-A0ABD2WAA3-F1
#
_entry.id   AF-A0ABD2WAA3-F1
#
_cell.length_a   1.000
_cell.length_b   1.000
_cell.length_c   1.000
_cell.angle_alpha   90.00
_cell.angle_beta   90.00
_cell.angle_gamma   90.00
#
_symmetry.space_group_name_H-M   'P 1'
#
loop_
_entity.id
_entity.type
_entity.pdbx_description
1 polymer ?
#
loop_
_entity_poly.entity_id
_entity_poly.type
_entity_poly.pdbx_seq_one_letter_code
_entity_poly.pdbx_strand_id
1 'polypeptide(L)'
;MLMGQQSGFTKYPCFKCLWDSKDHKNHYTDHKWPERNSLEIGDHNVINSPLVDPKKVLLPPLHIKLGIMKQFVKALNESDECYKYLESKYGITYARRKELVQKSMQQM
;
A
#
# COMPACT_ATOMS: atom_id res chain seq x y z
N MET A 1 -14.14 -10.86 3.37
CA MET A 1 -13.68 -9.51 2.97
C MET A 1 -14.92 -8.67 2.68
N LEU A 2 -15.00 -7.39 3.09
CA LEU A 2 -16.22 -6.55 3.00
C LEU A 2 -16.82 -6.50 1.58
N MET A 3 -15.95 -6.50 0.58
CA MET A 3 -16.30 -6.36 -0.84
C MET A 3 -16.39 -7.70 -1.58
N GLY A 4 -16.35 -8.83 -0.86
CA GLY A 4 -16.43 -10.16 -1.46
C GLY A 4 -15.23 -10.56 -2.34
N GLN A 5 -14.17 -9.76 -2.36
CA GLN A 5 -12.96 -10.03 -3.13
C GLN A 5 -12.09 -11.12 -2.51
N GLN A 6 -11.36 -11.83 -3.38
CA GLN A 6 -10.37 -12.83 -3.02
C GLN A 6 -9.18 -12.15 -2.32
N SER A 7 -8.79 -12.69 -1.17
CA SER A 7 -7.62 -12.24 -0.43
C SER A 7 -6.32 -12.79 -1.02
N GLY A 8 -5.21 -12.13 -0.72
CA GLY A 8 -3.86 -12.55 -1.14
C GLY A 8 -3.35 -11.77 -2.34
N PHE A 9 -2.33 -12.30 -3.01
CA PHE A 9 -1.70 -11.66 -4.17
C PHE A 9 -2.50 -11.93 -5.45
N THR A 10 -3.63 -11.23 -5.58
CA THR A 10 -4.58 -11.35 -6.68
C THR A 10 -4.31 -10.31 -7.76
N LYS A 11 -4.77 -10.58 -9.00
CA LYS A 11 -4.53 -9.69 -10.15
C LYS A 11 -5.21 -8.33 -9.96
N TYR A 12 -6.46 -8.32 -9.48
CA TYR A 12 -7.23 -7.08 -9.30
C TYR A 12 -7.65 -6.89 -7.82
N PRO A 13 -6.72 -6.47 -6.94
CA PRO A 13 -6.98 -6.39 -5.50
C PRO A 13 -7.81 -5.15 -5.08
N CYS A 14 -8.03 -4.20 -5.99
CA CYS A 14 -8.78 -2.99 -5.70
C CYS A 14 -10.28 -3.17 -5.97
N PHE A 15 -11.12 -2.64 -5.08
CA PHE A 15 -12.59 -2.65 -5.24
C PHE A 15 -13.14 -1.40 -5.93
N LYS A 16 -12.32 -0.37 -6.19
CA LYS A 16 -12.73 0.86 -6.89
C LYS A 16 -12.28 0.88 -8.35
N CYS A 17 -11.16 0.24 -8.68
CA CYS A 17 -10.61 0.21 -10.02
C CYS A 17 -10.03 -1.17 -10.37
N LEU A 18 -9.83 -1.39 -11.67
CA LEU A 18 -9.20 -2.57 -12.23
C LEU A 18 -7.67 -2.41 -12.27
N TRP A 19 -7.09 -2.01 -11.14
CA TRP A 19 -5.64 -1.93 -10.99
C TRP A 19 -5.03 -3.34 -11.06
N ASP A 20 -4.19 -3.58 -12.07
CA ASP A 20 -3.51 -4.86 -12.27
C ASP A 20 -2.22 -4.90 -11.46
N SER A 21 -2.24 -5.65 -10.36
CA SER A 21 -1.07 -5.81 -9.47
C SER A 21 0.10 -6.54 -10.14
N LYS A 22 -0.15 -7.25 -11.25
CA LYS A 22 0.85 -8.01 -11.99
C LYS A 22 1.44 -7.23 -13.17
N ASP A 23 0.90 -6.05 -13.49
CA ASP A 23 1.43 -5.21 -14.56
C ASP A 23 2.63 -4.39 -14.09
N HIS A 24 3.79 -5.04 -14.00
CA HIS A 24 5.04 -4.41 -13.58
C HIS A 24 5.52 -3.28 -14.50
N LYS A 25 5.09 -3.27 -15.77
CA LYS A 25 5.56 -2.29 -16.75
C LYS A 25 4.84 -0.96 -16.59
N ASN A 26 3.52 -1.01 -16.46
CA ASN A 26 2.70 0.21 -16.47
C ASN A 26 2.37 0.73 -15.06
N HIS A 27 2.71 0.00 -14.01
CA HIS A 27 2.35 0.34 -12.63
C HIS A 27 2.70 1.80 -12.24
N TYR A 28 3.87 2.29 -12.67
CA TYR A 28 4.34 3.64 -12.30
C TYR A 28 4.17 4.68 -13.40
N THR A 29 3.73 4.29 -14.60
CA THR A 29 3.48 5.21 -15.72
C THR A 29 1.99 5.53 -15.84
N ASP A 30 1.15 4.53 -15.60
CA ASP A 30 -0.30 4.65 -15.76
C ASP A 30 -0.94 4.99 -14.42
N HIS A 31 -1.43 6.23 -14.34
CA HIS A 31 -2.04 6.78 -13.13
C HIS A 31 -3.56 6.68 -13.16
N LYS A 32 -4.15 6.33 -14.31
CA LYS A 32 -5.59 6.21 -14.54
C LYS A 32 -5.93 4.77 -14.90
N TRP A 33 -6.39 4.03 -13.90
CA TRP A 33 -6.88 2.65 -14.10
C TRP A 33 -8.39 2.67 -14.35
N PRO A 34 -8.93 1.75 -15.18
CA PRO A 34 -10.36 1.66 -15.42
C PRO A 34 -11.14 1.51 -14.12
N GLU A 35 -12.28 2.20 -14.01
CA GLU A 35 -13.15 2.08 -12.85
C GLU A 35 -13.79 0.70 -12.79
N ARG A 36 -13.96 0.18 -11.57
CA ARG A 36 -14.66 -1.07 -11.34
C ARG A 36 -16.14 -0.75 -11.11
N ASN A 37 -16.94 -0.97 -12.14
CA ASN A 37 -18.38 -0.64 -12.11
C ASN A 37 -19.23 -1.68 -11.37
N SER A 38 -18.82 -2.95 -11.35
CA SER A 38 -19.56 -4.03 -10.71
C SER A 38 -18.67 -4.98 -9.90
N LEU A 39 -19.29 -5.68 -8.95
CA LEU A 39 -18.70 -6.74 -8.13
C LEU A 39 -19.47 -8.04 -8.36
N GLU A 40 -19.57 -8.45 -9.62
CA GLU A 40 -20.18 -9.73 -9.99
C GLU A 40 -19.29 -10.89 -9.58
N ILE A 41 -19.90 -11.95 -9.02
CA ILE A 41 -19.17 -13.14 -8.58
C ILE A 41 -18.53 -13.83 -9.78
N GLY A 42 -17.25 -14.19 -9.65
CA GLY A 42 -16.46 -14.81 -10.70
C GLY A 42 -15.69 -13.82 -11.57
N ASP A 43 -15.99 -12.52 -11.46
CA ASP A 43 -15.34 -11.49 -12.25
C ASP A 43 -14.23 -10.77 -11.46
N HIS A 44 -13.09 -10.48 -12.11
CA HIS A 44 -11.98 -9.69 -11.58
C HIS A 44 -11.68 -9.92 -10.07
N ASN A 45 -11.51 -11.20 -9.68
CA ASN A 45 -11.21 -11.65 -8.30
C ASN A 45 -12.32 -11.48 -7.26
N VAL A 46 -13.58 -11.31 -7.66
CA VAL A 46 -14.73 -11.35 -6.75
C VAL A 46 -15.18 -12.80 -6.56
N ILE A 47 -15.19 -13.29 -5.32
CA ILE A 47 -15.55 -14.67 -4.98
C ILE A 47 -16.86 -14.78 -4.22
N ASN A 48 -17.32 -13.68 -3.63
CA ASN A 48 -18.55 -13.61 -2.85
C ASN A 48 -19.27 -12.30 -3.15
N SER A 49 -20.57 -12.23 -2.84
CA SER A 49 -21.31 -10.98 -2.89
C SER A 49 -20.74 -9.96 -1.89
N PRO A 50 -20.71 -8.65 -2.24
CA PRO A 50 -20.31 -7.61 -1.29
C PRO A 50 -21.33 -7.51 -0.14
N LEU A 51 -20.83 -7.31 1.09
CA LEU A 51 -21.66 -7.16 2.28
C LEU A 51 -22.18 -5.72 2.46
N VAL A 52 -21.51 -4.76 1.82
CA VAL A 52 -21.83 -3.34 1.90
C VAL A 52 -21.79 -2.76 0.48
N ASP A 53 -22.68 -1.81 0.21
CA ASP A 53 -22.67 -1.04 -1.03
C ASP A 53 -21.31 -0.33 -1.21
N PRO A 54 -20.57 -0.58 -2.31
CA PRO A 54 -19.29 0.06 -2.58
C PRO A 54 -19.31 1.58 -2.49
N LYS A 55 -20.45 2.21 -2.83
CA LYS A 55 -20.61 3.67 -2.78
C LYS A 55 -20.65 4.21 -1.35
N LYS A 56 -20.94 3.36 -0.37
CA LYS A 56 -21.03 3.71 1.07
C LYS A 56 -19.73 3.41 1.83
N VAL A 57 -18.73 2.84 1.17
CA VAL A 57 -17.43 2.54 1.80
C VAL A 57 -16.59 3.82 1.85
N LEU A 58 -16.49 4.39 3.04
CA LEU A 58 -15.51 5.43 3.35
C LEU A 58 -14.16 4.76 3.61
N LEU A 59 -13.16 5.07 2.79
CA LEU A 59 -11.79 4.66 3.09
C LEU A 59 -11.33 5.42 4.33
N PRO A 60 -10.89 4.74 5.40
CA PRO A 60 -10.29 5.43 6.52
C PRO A 60 -9.10 6.27 6.02
N PRO A 61 -8.78 7.40 6.67
CA PRO A 61 -7.58 8.15 6.36
C PRO A 61 -6.39 7.19 6.39
N LEU A 62 -5.82 6.91 5.22
CA LEU A 62 -4.74 5.96 5.08
C LEU A 62 -3.56 6.49 5.91
N HIS A 63 -3.27 5.86 7.06
CA HIS A 63 -2.03 6.06 7.83
C HIS A 63 -0.77 5.58 7.06
N ILE A 64 -0.89 5.41 5.73
CA ILE A 64 0.16 5.15 4.75
C ILE A 64 1.40 6.01 4.98
N LYS A 65 1.22 7.26 5.42
CA LYS A 65 2.34 8.21 5.62
C LYS A 65 3.44 7.66 6.53
N LEU A 66 3.11 6.95 7.61
CA LEU A 66 4.10 6.42 8.53
C LEU A 66 4.85 5.21 7.95
N GLY A 67 4.12 4.27 7.34
CA GLY A 67 4.72 3.08 6.72
C GLY A 67 5.60 3.43 5.51
N ILE A 68 5.14 4.34 4.64
CA ILE A 68 5.92 4.79 3.49
C ILE A 68 7.13 5.61 3.92
N MET A 69 6.98 6.58 4.83
CA MET A 69 8.13 7.37 5.30
C MET A 69 9.20 6.48 5.92
N LYS A 70 8.79 5.44 6.62
CA LYS A 70 9.72 4.46 7.16
C LYS A 70 10.47 3.68 6.07
N GLN A 71 9.78 3.18 5.05
CA GLN A 71 10.44 2.47 3.95
C GLN A 71 11.34 3.40 3.14
N PHE A 72 10.92 4.65 2.92
CA PHE A 72 11.72 5.69 2.30
C PHE A 72 13.02 5.93 3.06
N VAL A 73 12.95 6.20 4.36
CA VAL A 73 14.16 6.40 5.20
C VAL A 73 15.04 5.15 5.24
N LYS A 74 14.45 3.95 5.19
CA LYS A 74 15.20 2.68 5.15
C LYS A 74 15.98 2.50 3.84
N ALA A 75 15.44 2.99 2.73
CA ALA A 75 16.05 2.86 1.41
C ALA A 75 17.17 3.89 1.15
N LEU A 76 17.30 4.93 1.98
CA LEU A 76 18.36 5.93 1.84
C LEU A 76 19.75 5.37 2.18
N ASN A 77 20.74 5.74 1.39
CA ASN A 77 22.15 5.45 1.65
C ASN A 77 22.69 6.39 2.73
N GLU A 78 23.58 5.89 3.58
CA GLU A 78 24.10 6.65 4.73
C GLU A 78 25.08 7.75 4.32
N SER A 79 25.73 7.55 3.18
CA SER A 79 26.63 8.52 2.58
C SER A 79 25.90 9.71 1.94
N ASP A 80 24.59 9.55 1.68
CA ASP A 80 23.75 10.55 1.02
C ASP A 80 23.55 11.77 1.92
N GLU A 81 23.61 12.96 1.32
CA GLU A 81 23.35 14.22 2.01
C GLU A 81 21.93 14.27 2.59
N CYS A 82 20.96 13.65 1.92
CA CYS A 82 19.58 13.55 2.41
C CYS A 82 19.53 12.79 3.76
N TYR A 83 20.27 11.69 3.87
CA TYR A 83 20.33 10.94 5.12
C TYR A 83 21.03 11.74 6.23
N LYS A 84 22.16 12.39 5.93
CA LYS A 84 22.89 13.24 6.89
C LYS A 84 22.04 14.41 7.39
N TYR A 85 21.24 15.02 6.51
CA TYR A 85 20.28 16.04 6.89
C TYR A 85 19.21 15.50 7.84
N LEU A 86 18.63 14.33 7.54
CA LEU A 86 17.64 13.70 8.40
C LEU A 86 18.22 13.28 9.76
N GLU A 87 19.45 12.77 9.77
CA GLU A 87 20.17 12.41 10.99
C GLU A 87 20.43 13.63 11.86
N SER A 88 20.98 14.71 11.31
CA SER A 88 21.24 15.96 12.03
C SER A 88 19.97 16.65 12.54
N LYS A 89 18.91 16.69 11.73
CA LYS A 89 17.68 17.41 12.10
C LYS A 89 16.78 16.65 13.08
N TYR A 90 16.73 15.32 12.96
CA TYR A 90 15.78 14.49 13.71
C TYR A 90 16.45 13.45 14.63
N GLY A 91 17.78 13.39 14.69
CA GLY A 91 18.50 12.43 15.52
C GLY A 91 18.21 10.97 15.15
N ILE A 92 18.03 10.70 13.85
CA ILE A 92 17.77 9.35 13.34
C ILE A 92 19.11 8.61 13.23
N THR A 93 19.48 7.92 14.31
CA THR A 93 20.72 7.12 14.35
C THR A 93 20.52 5.73 13.73
N TYR A 94 21.61 5.09 13.32
CA TYR A 94 21.60 3.72 12.77
C TYR A 94 20.91 2.69 13.68
N ALA A 95 21.08 2.82 15.01
CA ALA A 95 20.43 1.98 16.01
C ALA A 95 18.90 2.15 16.00
N ARG A 96 18.41 3.39 15.89
CA ARG A 96 16.98 3.69 15.71
C ARG A 96 16.44 3.14 14.39
N ARG A 97 17.26 3.05 13.33
CA ARG A 97 16.86 2.46 12.04
C ARG A 97 16.50 0.98 12.19
N LYS A 98 17.30 0.19 12.93
CA LYS A 98 17.04 -1.23 13.20
C LYS A 98 15.85 -1.43 14.14
N GLU A 99 15.74 -0.64 15.20
CA GLU A 99 14.60 -0.72 16.13
C GLU A 99 13.27 -0.35 15.47
N LEU A 100 13.27 0.68 14.62
CA LEU A 100 12.09 1.02 13.83
C LEU A 100 11.72 -0.19 12.99
N VAL A 101 12.62 -0.75 12.17
CA VAL A 101 12.35 -1.93 11.33
C VAL A 101 11.81 -3.13 12.14
N GLN A 102 12.41 -3.43 13.29
CA GLN A 102 12.00 -4.53 14.17
C GLN A 102 10.59 -4.33 14.74
N LYS A 103 10.26 -3.11 15.21
CA LYS A 103 8.96 -2.80 15.82
C LYS A 103 7.78 -2.83 14.84
N SER A 104 7.97 -2.60 13.53
CA SER A 104 6.88 -2.82 12.55
C SER A 104 6.67 -4.26 12.16
N MET A 105 7.73 -5.08 12.21
CA MET A 105 7.61 -6.50 11.88
C MET A 105 6.85 -7.27 12.96
N GLN A 106 6.82 -6.75 14.20
CA GLN A 106 6.07 -7.33 15.32
C GLN A 106 4.63 -6.82 15.44
N GLN A 107 4.20 -5.88 14.57
CA GLN A 107 2.85 -5.32 14.55
C GLN A 107 2.02 -5.78 13.33
N MET A 108 2.55 -6.70 12.52
CA MET A 108 1.82 -7.53 11.54
C MET A 108 1.70 -8.95 12.10
#